data_AF-A0A535RPA7-F1
#
_entry.id   AF-A0A535RPA7-F1
#
_cell.length_a   1.000
_cell.length_b   1.000
_cell.length_c   1.000
_cell.angle_alpha   90.00
_cell.angle_beta   90.00
_cell.angle_gamma   90.00
#
_symmetry.space_group_name_H-M   'P 1'
#
loop_
_entity.id
_entity.type
_entity.pdbx_description
1 polymer ?
#
loop_
_entity_poly.entity_id
_entity_poly.type
_entity_poly.pdbx_seq_one_letter_code
_entity_poly.pdbx_strand_id
1 'polypeptide(L)' 'MVATIPRADTSDLFSEAEKAAIALAIELTKTATLSRATFERAAAHFDERQLVELVVNVGVANVNNRVSESFWAEHET' A
#
# COMPACT_ATOMS: atom_id res chain seq x y z
N MET A 1 5.90 5.73 14.27
CA MET A 1 5.45 4.67 13.35
C MET A 1 4.92 5.25 12.05
N VAL A 2 3.81 6.00 12.03
CA VAL A 2 3.20 6.54 10.79
C VAL A 2 4.16 7.37 9.93
N ALA A 3 4.89 8.32 10.52
CA ALA A 3 5.88 9.13 9.79
C ALA A 3 7.04 8.33 9.17
N THR A 4 7.21 7.06 9.56
CA THR A 4 8.28 6.18 9.09
C THR A 4 7.86 5.33 7.88
N ILE A 5 6.58 5.32 7.49
CA ILE A 5 6.05 4.51 6.36
C ILE A 5 6.88 4.66 5.08
N PRO A 6 7.31 5.87 4.65
CA PRO A 6 8.13 6.01 3.42
C PRO A 6 9.48 5.29 3.45
N ARG A 7 9.95 4.89 4.64
CA ARG A 7 11.22 4.18 4.88
C ARG A 7 10.99 2.89 5.66
N ALA A 8 9.82 2.27 5.50
CA ALA A 8 9.44 1.09 6.29
C ALA A 8 10.44 -0.07 6.15
N ASP A 9 10.99 -0.30 4.95
CA ASP A 9 11.91 -1.41 4.68
C ASP A 9 13.16 -1.42 5.57
N THR A 10 13.66 -0.25 5.95
CA THR A 10 14.87 -0.11 6.79
C THR A 10 14.55 0.17 8.26
N SER A 11 13.28 0.08 8.66
CA SER A 11 12.82 0.47 9.99
C SER A 11 12.47 -0.76 10.83
N ASP A 12 13.00 -0.81 12.06
CA ASP A 12 12.69 -1.87 13.03
C ASP A 12 11.28 -1.72 13.65
N LEU A 13 10.57 -0.64 13.35
CA LEU A 13 9.20 -0.41 13.82
C LEU A 13 8.15 -1.29 13.11
N PHE A 14 8.52 -2.01 12.07
CA PHE A 14 7.60 -2.82 11.26
C PHE A 14 8.11 -4.26 11.19
N SER A 15 7.20 -5.21 11.33
CA SER A 15 7.43 -6.62 11.00
C SER A 15 7.67 -6.82 9.50
N GLU A 16 8.23 -7.96 9.12
CA GLU A 16 8.45 -8.29 7.70
C GLU A 16 7.14 -8.34 6.89
N ALA A 17 6.05 -8.82 7.51
CA ALA A 17 4.72 -8.81 6.91
C ALA A 17 4.22 -7.38 6.65
N GLU A 18 4.37 -6.47 7.61
CA GLU A 18 4.00 -5.06 7.45
C GLU A 18 4.85 -4.38 6.38
N LYS A 19 6.17 -4.63 6.36
CA LYS A 19 7.06 -4.10 5.31
C LYS A 19 6.64 -4.58 3.92
N ALA A 20 6.29 -5.86 3.78
CA ALA A 20 5.81 -6.41 2.52
C ALA A 20 4.49 -5.77 2.06
N ALA A 21 3.52 -5.59 2.98
CA ALA A 21 2.26 -4.90 2.67
C ALA A 21 2.47 -3.42 2.29
N ILE A 22 3.36 -2.71 2.99
CA ILE A 22 3.70 -1.31 2.69
C ILE A 22 4.38 -1.20 1.32
N ALA A 23 5.33 -2.09 1.00
CA ALA A 23 6.00 -2.09 -0.29
C ALA A 23 5.01 -2.33 -1.46
N LEU A 24 4.11 -3.31 -1.30
CA LEU A 24 3.03 -3.59 -2.25
C LEU A 24 2.13 -2.36 -2.46
N ALA A 25 1.69 -1.72 -1.37
CA ALA A 25 0.84 -0.54 -1.45
C ALA A 25 1.53 0.63 -2.15
N ILE A 26 2.79 0.91 -1.82
CA ILE A 26 3.59 1.98 -2.44
C ILE A 26 3.73 1.74 -3.95
N GLU A 27 4.03 0.52 -4.38
CA GLU A 27 4.22 0.20 -5.80
C GLU A 27 2.92 0.33 -6.60
N LEU A 28 1.82 -0.22 -6.07
CA LEU A 28 0.50 -0.11 -6.69
C LEU A 28 0.01 1.34 -6.77
N THR A 29 0.24 2.16 -5.74
CA THR A 29 -0.10 3.59 -5.78
C THR A 29 0.71 4.35 -6.82
N LYS A 30 2.01 4.04 -6.99
CA LYS A 30 2.88 4.75 -7.94
C LYS A 30 2.69 4.33 -9.39
N THR A 31 2.46 3.05 -9.64
CA THR A 31 2.55 2.48 -11.00
C THR A 31 1.24 1.88 -11.50
N ALA A 32 0.24 1.69 -10.62
CA ALA A 32 -0.97 0.92 -10.88
C ALA A 32 -0.73 -0.55 -11.29
N THR A 33 0.52 -1.01 -11.22
CA THR A 33 0.95 -2.38 -11.51
C THR A 33 1.74 -2.92 -10.34
N LEU A 34 1.83 -4.25 -10.21
CA LEU A 34 2.61 -4.89 -9.18
C LEU A 34 3.62 -5.82 -9.84
N SER A 35 4.91 -5.60 -9.56
CA SER A 35 5.96 -6.50 -10.00
C SER A 35 5.81 -7.87 -9.34
N ARG A 36 6.28 -8.91 -10.04
CA ARG A 36 6.29 -10.27 -9.52
C ARG A 36 7.05 -10.39 -8.20
N ALA A 37 8.18 -9.69 -8.07
CA ALA A 37 9.01 -9.74 -6.87
C ALA A 37 8.28 -9.19 -5.64
N THR A 38 7.59 -8.06 -5.78
CA THR A 38 6.81 -7.48 -4.67
C THR A 38 5.58 -8.33 -4.34
N PHE A 39 4.92 -8.91 -5.35
CA PHE A 39 3.84 -9.88 -5.14
C PHE A 39 4.32 -11.10 -4.35
N GLU A 40 5.42 -11.74 -4.78
CA GLU A 40 5.98 -12.93 -4.11
C GLU A 40 6.42 -12.61 -2.67
N ARG A 41 6.98 -11.41 -2.43
CA ARG A 41 7.31 -10.94 -1.08
C ARG A 41 6.09 -10.84 -0.18
N ALA A 42 4.97 -10.29 -0.68
CA ALA A 42 3.72 -10.24 0.09
C ALA A 42 3.12 -11.63 0.29
N ALA A 43 3.13 -12.47 -0.75
CA ALA A 43 2.60 -13.84 -0.71
C ALA A 43 3.34 -14.78 0.25
N ALA A 44 4.56 -14.43 0.67
CA ALA A 44 5.28 -15.13 1.73
C ALA A 44 4.65 -14.94 3.13
N HIS A 45 3.78 -13.94 3.30
CA HIS A 45 3.20 -13.56 4.59
C HIS A 45 1.66 -13.58 4.63
N PHE A 46 1.01 -13.48 3.47
CA PHE A 46 -0.43 -13.34 3.34
C PHE A 46 -1.01 -14.45 2.47
N ASP A 47 -2.16 -14.99 2.87
CA ASP A 47 -2.91 -15.92 2.04
C ASP A 47 -3.56 -15.20 0.84
N GLU A 48 -4.10 -15.97 -0.10
CA GLU A 48 -4.72 -15.42 -1.32
C GLU A 48 -5.83 -14.42 -1.01
N ARG A 49 -6.67 -14.70 0.00
CA ARG A 49 -7.76 -13.82 0.40
C ARG A 49 -7.21 -12.49 0.91
N GLN A 50 -6.21 -12.54 1.81
CA GLN A 50 -5.56 -11.36 2.36
C GLN A 50 -4.88 -10.53 1.26
N LEU A 51 -4.25 -11.17 0.28
CA LEU A 51 -3.66 -10.49 -0.87
C LEU A 51 -4.71 -9.75 -1.71
N VAL A 52 -5.87 -10.38 -1.96
CA VAL A 52 -6.99 -9.72 -2.64
C VAL A 52 -7.48 -8.52 -1.83
N GLU A 53 -7.68 -8.69 -0.52
CA GLU A 53 -8.10 -7.61 0.37
C GLU A 53 -7.10 -6.43 0.34
N LEU A 54 -5.79 -6.71 0.36
CA LEU A 54 -4.75 -5.68 0.24
C LEU A 54 -4.82 -4.91 -1.08
N VAL A 55 -4.90 -5.61 -2.22
CA VAL A 55 -4.95 -4.99 -3.55
C VAL A 55 -6.22 -4.15 -3.70
N VAL A 56 -7.37 -4.67 -3.26
CA VAL A 56 -8.65 -3.94 -3.31
C VAL A 56 -8.60 -2.69 -2.46
N ASN A 57 -8.06 -2.77 -1.23
CA ASN A 57 -7.98 -1.62 -0.34
C ASN A 57 -7.09 -0.50 -0.93
N VAL A 58 -5.95 -0.85 -1.52
CA VAL A 58 -5.10 0.12 -2.23
C VAL A 58 -5.82 0.70 -3.45
N GLY A 59 -6.56 -0.12 -4.20
CA GLY A 59 -7.39 0.32 -5.31
C GLY A 59 -8.44 1.35 -4.91
N VAL A 60 -9.19 1.09 -3.84
CA VAL A 60 -10.19 2.03 -3.29
C VAL A 60 -9.56 3.34 -2.86
N ALA A 61 -8.44 3.30 -2.13
CA ALA A 61 -7.70 4.51 -1.75
C ALA A 61 -7.24 5.31 -2.99
N ASN A 62 -6.75 4.62 -4.01
CA ASN A 62 -6.32 5.22 -5.28
C ASN A 62 -7.49 5.87 -6.06
N VAL A 63 -8.71 5.32 -5.98
CA VAL A 63 -9.91 5.93 -6.55
C VAL A 63 -10.31 7.17 -5.75
N ASN A 64 -10.37 7.04 -4.42
CA ASN A 64 -10.71 8.15 -3.52
C ASN A 64 -9.79 9.35 -3.73
N ASN A 65 -8.46 9.12 -3.79
CA ASN A 65 -7.49 10.18 -4.05
C ASN A 65 -7.79 10.93 -5.36
N ARG A 66 -8.13 10.21 -6.43
CA ARG A 66 -8.45 10.83 -7.74
C ARG A 66 -9.75 11.62 -7.70
N VAL A 67 -10.77 11.10 -7.02
CA VAL A 67 -12.04 11.79 -6.85
C VAL A 67 -11.83 13.06 -6.03
N SER A 68 -11.23 12.96 -4.85
CA SER A 68 -10.96 14.10 -3.97
C SER A 68 -10.15 15.19 -4.66
N GLU A 69 -9.06 14.83 -5.34
CA GLU A 69 -8.23 15.78 -6.09
C GLU A 69 -9.02 16.47 -7.22
N SER A 70 -9.85 15.73 -7.96
CA SER A 70 -10.66 16.29 -9.05
C SER A 70 -11.71 17.30 -8.58
N PHE A 71 -12.10 17.24 -7.30
CA PHE A 71 -13.04 18.16 -6.68
C PHE A 71 -12.36 19.21 -5.78
N TRP A 72 -11.02 19.27 -5.74
CA TRP A 72 -10.26 20.12 -4.82
C TRP A 72 -10.75 19.99 -3.37
N ALA A 73 -11.04 18.76 -2.95
CA ALA A 73 -11.56 18.51 -1.61
C ALA A 73 -10.53 19.01 -0.58
N GLU A 74 -10.94 19.98 0.24
CA GLU A 74 -10.12 20.51 1.32
C GLU A 74 -10.18 19.58 2.53
N HIS A 75 -9.09 19.53 3.30
CA HIS A 75 -9.09 18.87 4.60
C HIS A 75 -9.86 19.74 5.60
N GLU A 76 -10.74 19.13 6.39
CA GLU A 76 -11.33 19.80 7.56
C GLU A 76 -10.20 20.26 8.49
N THR A 77 -10.15 21.57 8.75
CA THR A 77 -9.22 22.22 9.68
C THR A 77 -9.66 22.14 11.13
#